data_AF-A0A2A6D260-F1
#
_entry.id   AF-A0A2A6D260-F1
#
_cell.length_a   1.000
_cell.length_b   1.000
_cell.length_c   1.000
_cell.angle_alpha   90.00
_cell.angle_beta   90.00
_cell.angle_gamma   90.00
#
_symmetry.space_group_name_H-M   'P 1'
#
loop_
_entity.id
_entity.type
_entity.pdbx_description
1 polymer ?
#
loop_
_entity_poly.entity_id
_entity_poly.type
_entity_poly.pdbx_seq_one_letter_code
_entity_poly.pdbx_strand_id
1 'polypeptide(L)'
;MAPRTKAQQKSAKPVKKGTKKRRSAKAVKQVQKNEVVREEETVEEMQEEVEEEAVEEEERCGICFDGISKMRKIRFSPCNHQLHRKCGMDYLEKLPHPRAQICPYCRMHVEIIHIDASYSIPISNVMCYGDSGMPTKRLVLEHAQWTATANEDIGHLIWLLISRSVCVRNDLVSEGDGGIGLSSRDRIQEKREYRAKCETMEKRITMLRQMEQLWIAGGMNVEELLMKNIDEEFNFKKEMDRCKRLKGAIKLSESRRYRIV
;
A
#
# COMPACT_ATOMS: atom_id res chain seq x y z
N MET A 1 58.62 -1.05 9.74
CA MET A 1 58.73 -1.32 8.29
C MET A 1 57.33 -1.38 7.70
N ALA A 2 56.96 -0.41 6.87
CA ALA A 2 55.66 -0.36 6.20
C ALA A 2 55.80 -0.87 4.76
N PRO A 3 54.81 -1.57 4.18
CA PRO A 3 54.70 -1.70 2.74
C PRO A 3 53.64 -0.77 2.17
N ARG A 4 54.07 -0.10 1.10
CA ARG A 4 53.38 0.83 0.22
C ARG A 4 52.52 0.11 -0.83
N THR A 5 51.43 0.79 -1.21
CA THR A 5 50.87 1.01 -2.58
C THR A 5 50.43 -0.15 -3.48
N LYS A 6 49.21 0.01 -4.05
CA LYS A 6 48.87 0.21 -5.49
C LYS A 6 47.33 0.17 -5.62
N ALA A 7 46.60 1.20 -6.03
CA ALA A 7 46.53 1.94 -7.31
C ALA A 7 45.91 1.15 -8.48
N GLN A 8 44.80 1.72 -9.00
CA GLN A 8 44.26 1.66 -10.37
C GLN A 8 43.56 0.37 -10.86
N GLN A 9 42.29 0.50 -11.27
CA GLN A 9 41.94 0.59 -12.71
C GLN A 9 40.47 0.97 -12.92
N LYS A 10 40.27 2.05 -13.68
CA LYS A 10 39.01 2.48 -14.29
C LYS A 10 38.87 1.77 -15.63
N SER A 11 37.70 1.25 -15.97
CA SER A 11 37.35 0.85 -17.33
C SER A 11 35.95 1.33 -17.69
N ALA A 12 35.91 2.46 -18.39
CA ALA A 12 34.78 2.90 -19.18
C ALA A 12 34.72 2.09 -20.49
N LYS A 13 33.53 1.80 -21.00
CA LYS A 13 33.26 1.36 -22.39
C LYS A 13 31.74 1.47 -22.70
N PRO A 14 31.31 1.46 -23.99
CA PRO A 14 30.75 2.66 -24.59
C PRO A 14 29.28 2.55 -25.06
N VAL A 15 28.74 3.72 -25.35
CA VAL A 15 27.50 4.02 -26.08
C VAL A 15 27.40 3.24 -27.40
N LYS A 16 26.23 2.63 -27.68
CA LYS A 16 25.77 2.33 -29.04
C LYS A 16 24.39 2.94 -29.28
N LYS A 17 24.36 3.95 -30.14
CA LYS A 17 23.16 4.53 -30.74
C LYS A 17 22.65 3.57 -31.82
N GLY A 18 21.41 3.11 -31.70
CA GLY A 18 20.71 2.29 -32.69
C GLY A 18 19.58 3.06 -33.34
N THR A 19 19.71 3.24 -34.64
CA THR A 19 18.88 4.04 -35.56
C THR A 19 17.60 3.33 -36.04
N LYS A 20 16.57 4.15 -36.32
CA LYS A 20 15.63 4.13 -37.46
C LYS A 20 15.15 2.77 -38.01
N LYS A 21 13.82 2.59 -38.11
CA LYS A 21 13.06 2.18 -39.31
C LYS A 21 11.58 1.99 -38.93
N ARG A 22 10.65 2.78 -39.48
CA ARG A 22 9.94 2.63 -40.77
C ARG A 22 8.68 1.75 -40.64
N ARG A 23 7.62 2.21 -41.34
CA ARG A 23 6.52 1.44 -41.97
C ARG A 23 5.40 1.01 -41.01
N SER A 24 4.11 1.15 -41.30
CA SER A 24 3.39 1.58 -42.50
C SER A 24 2.00 2.08 -42.10
N ALA A 25 1.51 3.12 -42.78
CA ALA A 25 0.09 3.42 -42.84
C ALA A 25 -0.64 2.28 -43.57
N LYS A 26 -1.77 1.82 -43.03
CA LYS A 26 -2.73 0.98 -43.75
C LYS A 26 -4.09 1.66 -43.65
N ALA A 27 -4.40 2.41 -44.70
CA ALA A 27 -5.74 2.89 -44.98
C ALA A 27 -6.60 1.68 -45.36
N VAL A 28 -7.75 1.52 -44.72
CA VAL A 28 -8.82 0.64 -45.18
C VAL A 28 -10.09 1.45 -45.33
N LYS A 29 -10.58 1.42 -46.56
CA LYS A 29 -11.83 1.95 -47.10
C LYS A 29 -13.05 1.38 -46.36
N GLN A 30 -14.04 2.23 -46.15
CA GLN A 30 -15.45 1.87 -45.99
C GLN A 30 -16.24 3.12 -46.44
N VAL A 31 -16.63 3.30 -47.71
CA VAL A 31 -17.61 2.61 -48.58
C VAL A 31 -19.02 2.56 -47.96
N GLN A 32 -19.81 3.55 -48.43
CA GLN A 32 -21.23 3.54 -48.82
C GLN A 32 -22.26 3.28 -47.70
N LYS A 33 -23.04 4.28 -47.28
CA LYS A 33 -24.16 4.93 -47.99
C LYS A 33 -25.33 3.97 -48.18
N ASN A 34 -26.33 4.08 -47.32
CA ASN A 34 -27.73 3.80 -47.65
C ASN A 34 -28.63 4.62 -46.72
N GLU A 35 -29.06 5.77 -47.23
CA GLU A 35 -30.32 6.41 -46.87
C GLU A 35 -31.44 5.60 -47.52
N VAL A 36 -32.42 5.14 -46.73
CA VAL A 36 -33.81 5.10 -47.17
C VAL A 36 -34.67 5.53 -45.99
N VAL A 37 -35.21 6.73 -46.17
CA VAL A 37 -36.31 7.34 -45.43
C VAL A 37 -37.55 6.46 -45.56
N ARG A 38 -38.24 6.21 -44.45
CA ARG A 38 -39.67 5.97 -44.46
C ARG A 38 -40.28 6.54 -43.18
N GLU A 39 -40.82 7.74 -43.35
CA GLU A 39 -41.71 8.40 -42.41
C GLU A 39 -43.03 7.63 -42.42
N GLU A 40 -43.38 7.01 -41.30
CA GLU A 40 -44.78 6.68 -40.98
C GLU A 40 -45.11 7.40 -39.68
N GLU A 41 -45.81 8.53 -39.87
CA GLU A 41 -46.52 9.27 -38.84
C GLU A 41 -47.53 8.33 -38.16
N THR A 42 -47.34 8.10 -36.87
CA THR A 42 -48.41 7.68 -35.97
C THR A 42 -48.49 8.69 -34.84
N VAL A 43 -49.44 9.62 -35.01
CA VAL A 43 -49.92 10.52 -33.98
C VAL A 43 -51.07 9.78 -33.30
N GLU A 44 -50.87 9.27 -32.09
CA GLU A 44 -51.90 9.09 -31.05
C GLU A 44 -51.33 8.29 -29.88
N GLU A 45 -50.88 9.01 -28.84
CA GLU A 45 -51.25 8.83 -27.44
C GLU A 45 -50.22 9.56 -26.56
N MET A 46 -50.51 10.84 -26.28
CA MET A 46 -49.91 11.57 -25.17
C MET A 46 -50.47 10.98 -23.87
N GLN A 47 -49.95 9.84 -23.46
CA GLN A 47 -49.86 9.53 -22.03
C GLN A 47 -48.62 10.28 -21.54
N GLU A 48 -48.88 11.42 -20.91
CA GLU A 48 -47.92 12.13 -20.08
C GLU A 48 -47.66 11.23 -18.85
N GLU A 49 -46.95 10.13 -19.07
CA GLU A 49 -46.26 9.40 -18.02
C GLU A 49 -45.22 10.37 -17.51
N VAL A 50 -45.55 11.02 -16.39
CA VAL A 50 -44.57 11.61 -15.50
C VAL A 50 -43.69 10.44 -15.09
N GLU A 51 -42.62 10.19 -15.86
CA GLU A 51 -41.44 9.49 -15.37
C GLU A 51 -41.00 10.31 -14.15
N GLU A 52 -41.56 9.95 -12.99
CA GLU A 52 -40.89 10.15 -11.71
C GLU A 52 -39.55 9.43 -11.88
N GLU A 53 -38.58 10.15 -12.44
CA GLU A 53 -37.17 9.87 -12.25
C GLU A 53 -37.01 9.88 -10.73
N ALA A 54 -37.21 8.71 -10.13
CA ALA A 54 -36.86 8.44 -8.76
C ALA A 54 -35.37 8.76 -8.72
N VAL A 55 -35.06 9.97 -8.26
CA VAL A 55 -33.70 10.42 -8.03
C VAL A 55 -33.21 9.52 -6.92
N GLU A 56 -32.71 8.35 -7.28
CA GLU A 56 -32.04 7.44 -6.37
C GLU A 56 -30.96 8.28 -5.73
N GLU A 57 -31.12 8.58 -4.44
CA GLU A 57 -30.12 9.33 -3.69
C GLU A 57 -28.82 8.53 -3.77
N GLU A 58 -27.90 8.96 -4.65
CA GLU A 58 -26.66 8.25 -4.88
C GLU A 58 -25.96 8.04 -3.53
N GLU A 59 -25.77 6.79 -3.13
CA GLU A 59 -25.07 6.47 -1.88
C GLU A 59 -23.69 7.15 -1.89
N ARG A 60 -23.40 7.96 -0.87
CA ARG A 60 -22.13 8.72 -0.76
C ARG A 60 -21.17 8.06 0.22
N CYS A 61 -19.89 8.10 -0.11
CA CYS A 61 -18.81 7.60 0.74
C CYS A 61 -18.67 8.47 2.00
N GLY A 62 -18.65 7.87 3.18
CA GLY A 62 -18.66 8.57 4.47
C GLY A 62 -17.32 9.19 4.86
N ILE A 63 -16.32 9.11 3.97
CA ILE A 63 -14.99 9.68 4.18
C ILE A 63 -14.76 10.88 3.26
N CYS A 64 -14.97 10.73 1.94
CA CYS A 64 -14.77 11.82 0.98
C CYS A 64 -16.06 12.50 0.51
N PHE A 65 -17.23 11.95 0.85
CA PHE A 65 -18.56 12.43 0.46
C PHE A 65 -18.89 12.37 -1.04
N ASP A 66 -18.04 11.74 -1.86
CA ASP A 66 -18.34 11.47 -3.27
C ASP A 66 -19.22 10.22 -3.43
N GLY A 67 -19.94 10.13 -4.55
CA GLY A 67 -20.79 8.98 -4.89
C GLY A 67 -20.00 7.66 -4.95
N ILE A 68 -20.52 6.61 -4.31
CA ILE A 68 -19.87 5.30 -4.19
C ILE A 68 -19.77 4.59 -5.55
N SER A 69 -20.73 4.81 -6.45
CA SER A 69 -20.81 4.22 -7.79
C SER A 69 -19.61 4.53 -8.70
N LYS A 70 -18.88 5.63 -8.42
CA LYS A 70 -17.81 6.15 -9.29
C LYS A 70 -16.47 5.41 -9.14
N MET A 71 -16.29 4.60 -8.10
CA MET A 71 -15.02 3.93 -7.83
C MET A 71 -15.22 2.51 -7.27
N ARG A 72 -14.15 1.71 -7.21
CA ARG A 72 -14.18 0.42 -6.53
C ARG A 72 -14.57 0.59 -5.07
N LYS A 73 -15.40 -0.32 -4.57
CA LYS A 73 -15.97 -0.24 -3.23
C LYS A 73 -15.54 -1.41 -2.36
N ILE A 74 -15.60 -1.19 -1.06
CA ILE A 74 -15.46 -2.23 -0.06
C ILE A 74 -16.67 -2.18 0.87
N ARG A 75 -16.98 -3.32 1.47
CA ARG A 75 -18.03 -3.44 2.48
C ARG A 75 -17.44 -3.97 3.78
N PHE A 76 -17.77 -3.31 4.89
CA PHE A 76 -17.33 -3.75 6.22
C PHE A 76 -18.35 -4.70 6.84
N SER A 77 -17.90 -5.88 7.28
CA SER A 77 -18.68 -6.80 8.09
C SER A 77 -18.42 -6.56 9.59
N PRO A 78 -19.43 -6.60 10.47
CA PRO A 78 -20.81 -7.03 10.20
C PRO A 78 -21.78 -5.90 9.80
N CYS A 79 -21.36 -4.64 9.84
CA CYS A 79 -22.25 -3.49 9.67
C CYS A 79 -22.75 -3.20 8.25
N ASN A 80 -22.19 -3.87 7.23
CA ASN A 80 -22.49 -3.75 5.80
C ASN A 80 -22.36 -2.35 5.16
N HIS A 81 -21.78 -1.36 5.85
CA HIS A 81 -21.52 -0.05 5.27
C HIS A 81 -20.50 -0.14 4.13
N GLN A 82 -20.76 0.61 3.05
CA GLN A 82 -19.93 0.67 1.85
C GLN A 82 -19.09 1.94 1.82
N LEU A 83 -17.84 1.83 1.37
CA LEU A 83 -16.91 2.94 1.20
C LEU A 83 -16.14 2.73 -0.10
N HIS A 84 -15.54 3.78 -0.66
CA HIS A 84 -14.52 3.58 -1.69
C HIS A 84 -13.37 2.77 -1.12
N ARG A 85 -12.84 1.81 -1.90
CA ARG A 85 -11.74 0.93 -1.49
C ARG A 85 -10.56 1.71 -0.96
N LYS A 86 -10.15 2.78 -1.65
CA LYS A 86 -9.05 3.67 -1.22
C LYS A 86 -9.34 4.31 0.13
N CYS A 87 -10.49 4.98 0.26
CA CYS A 87 -10.87 5.68 1.49
C CYS A 87 -10.96 4.74 2.69
N GLY A 88 -11.65 3.61 2.54
CA GLY A 88 -11.82 2.66 3.64
C GLY A 88 -10.50 2.01 4.05
N MET A 89 -9.66 1.59 3.09
CA MET A 89 -8.34 1.02 3.42
C MET A 89 -7.41 2.06 4.05
N ASP A 90 -7.30 3.27 3.48
CA ASP A 90 -6.46 4.34 4.02
C ASP A 90 -6.91 4.77 5.43
N TYR A 91 -8.22 4.76 5.70
CA TYR A 91 -8.77 5.03 7.04
C TYR A 91 -8.38 3.93 8.04
N LEU A 92 -8.58 2.65 7.69
CA LEU A 92 -8.22 1.53 8.57
C LEU A 92 -6.70 1.47 8.83
N GLU A 93 -5.88 1.75 7.82
CA GLU A 93 -4.42 1.78 7.96
C GLU A 93 -3.93 2.91 8.88
N LYS A 94 -4.67 4.02 9.03
CA LYS A 94 -4.30 5.12 9.93
C LYS A 94 -4.65 4.89 11.39
N LEU A 95 -5.46 3.88 11.70
CA LEU A 95 -5.82 3.58 13.07
C LEU A 95 -4.60 3.05 13.85
N PRO A 96 -4.52 3.30 15.17
CA PRO A 96 -3.30 3.04 15.94
C PRO A 96 -3.02 1.54 16.16
N HIS A 97 -4.07 0.70 16.19
CA HIS A 97 -3.92 -0.74 16.42
C HIS A 97 -5.11 -1.55 15.87
N PRO A 98 -4.98 -2.88 15.70
CA PRO A 98 -6.04 -3.73 15.13
C PRO A 98 -7.36 -3.69 15.93
N ARG A 99 -7.30 -3.54 17.26
CA ARG A 99 -8.51 -3.38 18.07
C ARG A 99 -9.21 -2.02 17.91
N ALA A 100 -8.65 -1.06 17.17
CA ALA A 100 -9.26 0.24 16.94
C ALA A 100 -10.06 0.27 15.62
N GLN A 101 -10.02 -0.83 14.86
CA GLN A 101 -10.63 -0.97 13.55
C GLN A 101 -12.16 -0.93 13.65
N ILE A 102 -12.71 0.28 13.55
CA ILE A 102 -14.15 0.57 13.68
C ILE A 102 -14.66 1.24 12.40
N CYS A 103 -15.90 0.93 12.01
CA CYS A 103 -16.53 1.54 10.85
C CYS A 103 -16.70 3.05 11.05
N PRO A 104 -16.35 3.91 10.07
CA PRO A 104 -16.49 5.36 10.22
C PRO A 104 -17.95 5.83 10.30
N TYR A 105 -18.91 5.04 9.79
CA TYR A 105 -20.33 5.38 9.84
C TYR A 105 -20.96 5.08 11.20
N CYS A 106 -20.89 3.82 11.64
CA CYS A 106 -21.62 3.34 12.82
C CYS A 106 -20.74 3.00 14.02
N ARG A 107 -19.41 3.15 13.89
CA ARG A 107 -18.42 2.84 14.94
C ARG A 107 -18.40 1.39 15.41
N MET A 108 -19.09 0.49 14.72
CA MET A 108 -19.04 -0.95 14.97
C MET A 108 -17.66 -1.50 14.59
N HIS A 109 -17.15 -2.48 15.34
CA HIS A 109 -15.91 -3.14 15.00
C HIS A 109 -15.98 -3.83 13.64
N VAL A 110 -14.94 -3.65 12.84
CA VAL A 110 -14.81 -4.29 11.53
C VAL A 110 -14.06 -5.60 11.72
N GLU A 111 -14.68 -6.70 11.33
CA GLU A 111 -14.07 -8.04 11.41
C GLU A 111 -13.52 -8.49 10.06
N ILE A 112 -14.27 -8.22 8.99
CA ILE A 112 -13.94 -8.65 7.63
C ILE A 112 -14.22 -7.49 6.66
N ILE A 113 -13.34 -7.31 5.69
CA ILE A 113 -13.49 -6.38 4.58
C ILE A 113 -13.80 -7.19 3.33
N HIS A 114 -14.96 -6.97 2.73
CA HIS A 114 -15.32 -7.54 1.44
C HIS A 114 -14.90 -6.59 0.33
N ILE A 115 -14.08 -7.08 -0.61
CA ILE A 115 -13.68 -6.37 -1.82
C ILE A 115 -14.43 -7.03 -2.98
N ASP A 116 -15.43 -6.33 -3.50
CA ASP A 116 -16.37 -6.84 -4.49
C ASP A 116 -17.01 -8.18 -4.05
N ALA A 117 -17.50 -9.00 -4.99
CA ALA A 117 -18.13 -10.29 -4.69
C ALA A 117 -17.12 -11.43 -4.44
N SER A 118 -15.86 -11.24 -4.82
CA SER A 118 -14.92 -12.35 -5.04
C SER A 118 -13.90 -12.51 -3.93
N TYR A 119 -13.69 -11.49 -3.09
CA TYR A 119 -12.55 -11.47 -2.18
C TYR A 119 -12.91 -10.87 -0.82
N SER A 120 -12.37 -11.47 0.24
CA SER A 120 -12.53 -10.97 1.60
C SER A 120 -11.20 -10.98 2.34
N ILE A 121 -11.00 -9.97 3.18
CA ILE A 121 -9.79 -9.78 3.98
C ILE A 121 -10.21 -9.75 5.45
N PRO A 122 -9.78 -10.70 6.27
CA PRO A 122 -9.91 -10.61 7.72
C PRO A 122 -9.18 -9.37 8.24
N ILE A 123 -9.76 -8.66 9.20
CA ILE A 123 -9.17 -7.42 9.73
C ILE A 123 -7.78 -7.65 10.36
N SER A 124 -7.52 -8.86 10.86
CA SER A 124 -6.21 -9.29 11.36
C SER A 124 -5.09 -9.17 10.32
N ASN A 125 -5.43 -9.14 9.02
CA ASN A 125 -4.48 -9.01 7.92
C ASN A 125 -4.30 -7.55 7.48
N VAL A 126 -4.99 -6.60 8.12
CA VAL A 126 -4.85 -5.16 7.86
C VAL A 126 -3.84 -4.58 8.83
N MET A 127 -2.79 -3.99 8.26
CA MET A 127 -1.67 -3.43 9.02
C MET A 127 -2.00 -1.99 9.44
N CYS A 128 -1.77 -1.68 10.72
CA CYS A 128 -2.01 -0.37 11.30
C CYS A 128 -0.71 0.45 11.27
N TYR A 129 -0.65 1.48 10.43
CA TYR A 129 0.51 2.35 10.24
C TYR A 129 0.37 3.72 10.90
N GLY A 130 -0.75 4.02 11.56
CA GLY A 130 -0.97 5.33 12.17
C GLY A 130 -0.98 6.48 11.16
N ASP A 131 -1.01 7.70 11.67
CA ASP A 131 -1.05 8.91 10.83
C ASP A 131 0.25 9.18 10.05
N SER A 132 1.40 8.76 10.57
CA SER A 132 2.68 8.87 9.85
C SER A 132 2.78 7.93 8.65
N GLY A 133 1.92 6.91 8.56
CA GLY A 133 2.07 5.85 7.58
C GLY A 133 3.32 4.99 7.82
N MET A 134 3.87 5.02 9.04
CA MET A 134 5.03 4.23 9.45
C MET A 134 4.58 3.11 10.39
N PRO A 135 5.21 1.91 10.36
CA PRO A 135 4.87 0.85 11.31
C PRO A 135 4.90 1.37 12.76
N THR A 136 3.92 1.04 13.58
CA THR A 136 3.97 1.37 15.02
C THR A 136 4.92 0.42 15.75
N LYS A 137 5.39 0.81 16.94
CA LYS A 137 6.17 -0.10 17.81
C LYS A 137 5.40 -1.37 18.12
N ARG A 138 4.08 -1.27 18.35
CA ARG A 138 3.19 -2.42 18.55
C ARG A 138 3.22 -3.37 17.36
N LEU A 139 3.01 -2.86 16.13
CA LEU A 139 3.00 -3.69 14.93
C LEU A 139 4.31 -4.47 14.77
N VAL A 140 5.42 -3.78 15.03
CA VAL A 140 6.75 -4.37 15.04
C VAL A 140 6.88 -5.47 16.09
N LEU A 141 6.44 -5.20 17.31
CA LEU A 141 6.59 -6.11 18.45
C LEU A 141 5.67 -7.32 18.34
N GLU A 142 4.43 -7.13 17.92
CA GLU A 142 3.49 -8.23 17.64
C GLU A 142 4.11 -9.19 16.63
N HIS A 143 4.75 -8.66 15.57
CA HIS A 143 5.45 -9.51 14.62
C HIS A 143 6.75 -10.12 15.16
N ALA A 144 7.57 -9.36 15.89
CA ALA A 144 8.80 -9.91 16.48
C ALA A 144 8.50 -11.00 17.54
N GLN A 145 7.45 -10.83 18.35
CA GLN A 145 6.99 -11.83 19.30
C GLN A 145 6.44 -13.06 18.58
N TRP A 146 5.67 -12.87 17.50
CA TRP A 146 5.21 -13.97 16.65
C TRP A 146 6.41 -14.80 16.16
N THR A 147 7.48 -14.14 15.71
CA THR A 147 8.69 -14.84 15.24
C THR A 147 9.43 -15.57 16.36
N ALA A 148 9.37 -15.07 17.60
CA ALA A 148 9.98 -15.71 18.75
C ALA A 148 9.20 -16.93 19.25
N THR A 149 7.87 -16.97 19.09
CA THR A 149 7.02 -18.07 19.57
C THR A 149 6.65 -19.09 18.50
N ALA A 150 6.62 -18.71 17.22
CA ALA A 150 6.15 -19.56 16.13
C ALA A 150 7.26 -20.32 15.39
N ASN A 151 8.54 -20.12 15.72
CA ASN A 151 9.68 -20.61 14.92
C ASN A 151 9.67 -20.12 13.46
N GLU A 152 8.80 -19.16 13.11
CA GLU A 152 8.77 -18.52 11.80
C GLU A 152 9.65 -17.27 11.84
N ASP A 153 10.61 -17.20 10.93
CA ASP A 153 11.59 -16.13 10.81
C ASP A 153 10.90 -14.80 10.46
N ILE A 154 11.44 -13.66 10.90
CA ILE A 154 11.06 -12.31 10.43
C ILE A 154 11.20 -12.18 8.90
N GLY A 155 11.95 -13.08 8.28
CA GLY A 155 11.90 -13.42 6.86
C GLY A 155 10.48 -13.65 6.30
N HIS A 156 9.54 -14.25 7.06
CA HIS A 156 8.15 -14.42 6.65
C HIS A 156 7.38 -13.10 6.59
N LEU A 157 7.62 -12.16 7.53
CA LEU A 157 7.03 -10.82 7.46
C LEU A 157 7.57 -10.03 6.27
N ILE A 158 8.88 -10.12 6.05
CA ILE A 158 9.52 -9.54 4.86
C ILE A 158 8.91 -10.16 3.61
N TRP A 159 8.70 -11.47 3.57
CA TRP A 159 8.03 -12.15 2.48
C TRP A 159 6.58 -11.67 2.32
N LEU A 160 5.79 -11.55 3.38
CA LEU A 160 4.41 -11.03 3.33
C LEU A 160 4.35 -9.61 2.77
N LEU A 161 5.28 -8.73 3.18
CA LEU A 161 5.34 -7.36 2.65
C LEU A 161 5.88 -7.30 1.24
N ILE A 162 6.82 -8.17 0.86
CA ILE A 162 7.25 -8.34 -0.52
C ILE A 162 6.09 -8.84 -1.36
N SER A 163 5.40 -9.91 -0.95
CA SER A 163 4.22 -10.47 -1.59
C SER A 163 3.12 -9.43 -1.72
N ARG A 164 2.85 -8.64 -0.67
CA ARG A 164 1.89 -7.53 -0.72
C ARG A 164 2.36 -6.41 -1.65
N SER A 165 3.66 -6.10 -1.69
CA SER A 165 4.22 -5.13 -2.65
C SER A 165 4.12 -5.62 -4.08
N VAL A 166 4.22 -6.94 -4.29
CA VAL A 166 4.02 -7.60 -5.59
C VAL A 166 2.54 -7.61 -5.95
N CYS A 167 1.61 -7.87 -5.02
CA CYS A 167 0.17 -7.75 -5.25
C CYS A 167 -0.20 -6.32 -5.64
N VAL A 168 0.30 -5.33 -4.89
CA VAL A 168 0.14 -3.91 -5.22
C VAL A 168 0.72 -3.61 -6.61
N ARG A 169 1.85 -4.24 -6.99
CA ARG A 169 2.45 -4.16 -8.34
C ARG A 169 1.63 -4.83 -9.43
N ASN A 170 0.98 -5.94 -9.14
CA ASN A 170 0.13 -6.65 -10.09
C ASN A 170 -1.20 -5.92 -10.29
N ASP A 171 -1.76 -5.32 -9.24
CA ASP A 171 -2.91 -4.41 -9.32
C ASP A 171 -2.61 -3.25 -10.29
N LEU A 172 -1.36 -2.75 -10.35
CA LEU A 172 -0.94 -1.73 -11.32
C LEU A 172 -1.00 -2.22 -12.77
N VAL A 173 -0.52 -3.45 -13.00
CA VAL A 173 -0.45 -4.02 -14.35
C VAL A 173 -1.86 -4.29 -14.87
N SER A 174 -2.75 -4.79 -14.01
CA SER A 174 -4.15 -5.05 -14.38
C SER A 174 -4.97 -3.76 -14.54
N GLU A 175 -4.70 -2.71 -13.76
CA GLU A 175 -5.37 -1.41 -13.90
C GLU A 175 -4.87 -0.59 -15.11
N GLY A 176 -3.60 -0.76 -15.50
CA GLY A 176 -3.00 -0.04 -16.61
C GLY A 176 -3.62 -0.33 -17.98
N ASP A 177 -4.23 -1.50 -18.17
CA ASP A 177 -4.83 -1.93 -19.43
C ASP A 177 -6.35 -1.65 -19.54
N GLY A 178 -7.03 -1.41 -18.40
CA GLY A 178 -8.50 -1.39 -18.35
C GLY A 178 -9.19 -0.03 -18.24
N GLY A 179 -8.45 1.07 -18.07
CA GLY A 179 -9.03 2.39 -17.74
C GLY A 179 -9.71 3.10 -18.92
N ILE A 180 -10.71 2.51 -19.56
CA ILE A 180 -11.55 3.17 -20.57
C ILE A 180 -12.28 4.34 -19.88
N GLY A 181 -11.99 5.58 -20.28
CA GLY A 181 -12.70 6.78 -19.81
C GLY A 181 -11.92 7.77 -18.94
N LEU A 182 -10.73 7.42 -18.41
CA LEU A 182 -9.92 8.39 -17.67
C LEU A 182 -9.15 9.33 -18.60
N SER A 183 -9.10 10.62 -18.26
CA SER A 183 -8.30 11.59 -18.99
C SER A 183 -6.81 11.27 -18.88
N SER A 184 -6.02 11.68 -19.88
CA SER A 184 -4.56 11.51 -19.85
C SER A 184 -3.92 12.13 -18.60
N ARG A 185 -4.49 13.21 -18.08
CA ARG A 185 -4.00 13.89 -16.87
C ARG A 185 -4.25 13.04 -15.63
N ASP A 186 -5.42 12.45 -15.50
CA ASP A 186 -5.79 11.62 -14.35
C ASP A 186 -4.93 10.35 -14.29
N ARG A 187 -4.70 9.72 -15.44
CA ARG A 187 -3.79 8.55 -15.55
C ARG A 187 -2.35 8.88 -15.12
N ILE A 188 -1.86 10.10 -15.38
CA ILE A 188 -0.53 10.52 -14.94
C ILE A 188 -0.50 10.73 -13.43
N GLN A 189 -1.52 11.36 -12.87
CA GLN A 189 -1.64 11.61 -11.43
C GLN A 189 -1.73 10.30 -10.65
N GLU A 190 -2.58 9.37 -11.09
CA GLU A 190 -2.71 8.03 -10.52
C GLU A 190 -1.38 7.27 -10.53
N LYS A 191 -0.65 7.29 -11.66
CA LYS A 191 0.70 6.71 -11.75
C LYS A 191 1.72 7.35 -10.80
N ARG A 192 1.57 8.63 -10.45
CA ARG A 192 2.46 9.31 -9.48
C ARG A 192 2.13 8.90 -8.06
N GLU A 193 0.86 8.94 -7.68
CA GLU A 193 0.39 8.49 -6.36
C GLU A 193 0.78 7.05 -6.08
N TYR A 194 0.65 6.20 -7.09
CA TYR A 194 1.05 4.81 -7.01
C TYR A 194 2.56 4.64 -6.81
N ARG A 195 3.41 5.35 -7.58
CA ARG A 195 4.87 5.31 -7.36
C ARG A 195 5.23 5.71 -5.94
N ALA A 196 4.59 6.74 -5.41
CA ALA A 196 4.78 7.15 -4.02
C ALA A 196 4.38 6.04 -3.02
N LYS A 197 3.31 5.28 -3.29
CA LYS A 197 2.94 4.09 -2.49
C LYS A 197 4.01 3.00 -2.56
N CYS A 198 4.53 2.68 -3.75
CA CYS A 198 5.64 1.71 -3.90
C CYS A 198 6.89 2.14 -3.14
N GLU A 199 7.31 3.39 -3.27
CA GLU A 199 8.46 3.94 -2.53
C GLU A 199 8.23 3.86 -1.01
N THR A 200 7.00 4.09 -0.55
CA THR A 200 6.63 3.94 0.86
C THR A 200 6.74 2.50 1.31
N MET A 201 6.27 1.54 0.52
CA MET A 201 6.42 0.11 0.81
C MET A 201 7.89 -0.33 0.83
N GLU A 202 8.71 0.11 -0.12
CA GLU A 202 10.15 -0.20 -0.15
C GLU A 202 10.88 0.35 1.09
N LYS A 203 10.52 1.57 1.53
CA LYS A 203 11.01 2.12 2.80
C LYS A 203 10.59 1.27 4.00
N ARG A 204 9.31 0.84 4.06
CA ARG A 204 8.80 -0.06 5.10
C ARG A 204 9.56 -1.40 5.13
N ILE A 205 9.80 -2.02 3.97
CA ILE A 205 10.55 -3.29 3.85
C ILE A 205 12.00 -3.11 4.33
N THR A 206 12.65 -2.01 3.92
CA THR A 206 14.03 -1.73 4.30
C THR A 206 14.17 -1.52 5.81
N MET A 207 13.25 -0.79 6.44
CA MET A 207 13.24 -0.63 7.89
C MET A 207 13.10 -1.97 8.60
N LEU A 208 12.16 -2.83 8.17
CA LEU A 208 11.95 -4.12 8.83
C LEU A 208 13.17 -5.06 8.73
N ARG A 209 13.85 -5.07 7.58
CA ARG A 209 15.15 -5.77 7.44
C ARG A 209 16.22 -5.24 8.39
N GLN A 210 16.28 -3.92 8.58
CA GLN A 210 17.23 -3.32 9.51
C GLN A 210 16.88 -3.66 10.96
N MET A 211 15.59 -3.80 11.27
CA MET A 211 15.10 -4.17 12.59
C MET A 211 15.35 -5.65 12.91
N GLU A 212 15.15 -6.55 11.95
CA GLU A 212 15.61 -7.93 11.99
C GLU A 212 17.09 -8.01 12.36
N GLN A 213 17.94 -7.27 11.66
CA GLN A 213 19.38 -7.24 11.94
C GLN A 213 19.70 -6.73 13.35
N LEU A 214 18.93 -5.76 13.86
CA LEU A 214 19.08 -5.28 15.23
C LEU A 214 18.67 -6.34 16.25
N TRP A 215 17.54 -7.01 16.01
CA TRP A 215 17.05 -8.10 16.85
C TRP A 215 18.07 -9.22 16.97
N ILE A 216 18.54 -9.74 15.83
CA ILE A 216 19.56 -10.81 15.74
C ILE A 216 20.83 -10.42 16.50
N ALA A 217 21.19 -9.13 16.48
CA ALA A 217 22.36 -8.62 17.18
C ALA A 217 22.12 -8.37 18.69
N GLY A 218 21.01 -8.84 19.27
CA GLY A 218 20.65 -8.65 20.68
C GLY A 218 20.36 -7.18 21.05
N GLY A 219 20.12 -6.33 20.05
CA GLY A 219 19.99 -4.88 20.24
C GLY A 219 18.62 -4.41 20.72
N MET A 220 17.60 -5.28 20.65
CA MET A 220 16.26 -4.98 21.14
C MET A 220 15.96 -5.88 22.34
N ASN A 221 16.07 -5.33 23.55
CA ASN A 221 15.49 -5.99 24.73
C ASN A 221 13.97 -5.74 24.70
N VAL A 222 13.23 -6.82 24.48
CA VAL A 222 11.77 -6.84 24.35
C VAL A 222 11.08 -6.17 25.52
N GLU A 223 11.53 -6.43 26.76
CA GLU A 223 10.93 -5.84 27.96
C GLU A 223 11.08 -4.31 28.02
N GLU A 224 12.21 -3.78 27.56
CA GLU A 224 12.49 -2.34 27.60
C GLU A 224 11.75 -1.56 26.49
N LEU A 225 11.35 -2.25 25.42
CA LEU A 225 10.50 -1.73 24.34
C LEU A 225 9.00 -1.84 24.69
N LEU A 226 8.60 -2.88 25.44
CA LEU A 226 7.20 -3.18 25.73
C LEU A 226 6.55 -2.24 26.75
N MET A 227 7.31 -1.69 27.68
CA MET A 227 6.71 -1.06 28.88
C MET A 227 6.48 0.45 28.77
N LYS A 228 7.01 1.12 27.75
CA LYS A 228 6.80 2.57 27.55
C LYS A 228 6.52 2.89 26.09
N ASN A 229 5.31 3.37 25.84
CA ASN A 229 4.87 3.98 24.58
C ASN A 229 4.81 3.00 23.39
N ILE A 230 4.12 1.88 23.55
CA ILE A 230 3.97 0.87 22.48
C ILE A 230 3.15 1.39 21.27
N ASP A 231 2.30 2.37 21.50
CA ASP A 231 1.47 3.01 20.47
C ASP A 231 2.14 4.26 19.88
N GLU A 232 3.33 4.65 20.33
CA GLU A 232 4.12 5.69 19.67
C GLU A 232 4.57 5.24 18.28
N GLU A 233 4.68 6.23 17.40
CA GLU A 233 5.32 6.05 16.11
C GLU A 233 6.70 5.43 16.26
N PHE A 234 7.00 4.42 15.43
CA PHE A 234 8.34 3.88 15.35
C PHE A 234 9.24 4.89 14.64
N ASN A 235 9.87 5.78 15.42
CA ASN A 235 10.88 6.68 14.88
C ASN A 235 12.16 5.88 14.63
N PHE A 236 12.27 5.32 13.43
CA PHE A 236 13.37 4.45 13.03
C PHE A 236 14.75 5.05 13.34
N LYS A 237 14.96 6.33 13.02
CA LYS A 237 16.23 7.01 13.29
C LYS A 237 16.52 7.05 14.79
N LYS A 238 15.53 7.45 15.60
CA LYS A 238 15.66 7.52 17.06
C LYS A 238 15.95 6.15 17.67
N GLU A 239 15.26 5.10 17.22
CA GLU A 239 15.47 3.74 17.73
C GLU A 239 16.80 3.15 17.27
N MET A 240 17.23 3.39 16.03
CA MET A 240 18.56 3.02 15.56
C MET A 240 19.67 3.72 16.36
N ASP A 241 19.51 5.01 16.62
CA ASP A 241 20.47 5.78 17.40
C ASP A 241 20.50 5.31 18.86
N ARG A 242 19.34 4.93 19.43
CA ARG A 242 19.25 4.27 20.75
C ARG A 242 20.02 2.94 20.74
N CYS A 243 19.79 2.10 19.74
CA CYS A 243 20.49 0.80 19.60
C CYS A 243 22.01 0.97 19.46
N LYS A 244 22.48 1.95 18.67
CA LYS A 244 23.91 2.26 18.55
C LYS A 244 24.52 2.67 19.89
N ARG A 245 23.81 3.51 20.67
CA ARG A 245 24.24 3.90 22.03
C ARG A 245 24.32 2.69 22.96
N LEU A 246 23.32 1.80 22.93
CA LEU A 246 23.29 0.58 23.75
C LEU A 246 24.43 -0.39 23.38
N LYS A 247 24.68 -0.64 22.09
CA LYS A 247 25.81 -1.46 21.64
C LYS A 247 27.16 -0.87 22.07
N GLY A 248 27.29 0.46 22.02
CA GLY A 248 28.47 1.16 22.55
C GLY A 248 28.66 0.93 24.05
N ALA A 249 27.58 1.02 24.82
CA ALA A 249 27.58 0.79 26.26
C ALA A 249 27.94 -0.66 26.64
N ILE A 250 27.40 -1.66 25.92
CA ILE A 250 27.72 -3.08 26.15
C ILE A 250 29.21 -3.34 25.90
N LYS A 251 29.76 -2.90 24.76
CA LYS A 251 31.19 -3.05 24.44
C LYS A 251 32.10 -2.40 25.48
N LEU A 252 31.72 -1.23 26.00
CA LEU A 252 32.45 -0.54 27.07
C LEU A 252 32.38 -1.33 28.39
N SER A 253 31.24 -1.93 28.72
CA SER A 253 31.08 -2.75 29.92
C SER A 253 31.89 -4.05 29.88
N GLU A 254 31.93 -4.73 28.72
CA GLU A 254 32.75 -5.91 28.49
C GLU A 254 34.24 -5.56 28.59
N SER A 255 34.66 -4.47 27.94
CA SER A 255 36.04 -3.99 28.01
C SER A 255 36.50 -3.64 29.43
N ARG A 256 35.57 -3.20 30.31
CA ARG A 256 35.87 -2.96 31.73
C ARG A 256 36.01 -4.26 32.53
N ARG A 257 35.21 -5.30 32.24
CA ARG A 257 35.34 -6.61 32.90
C ARG A 257 36.71 -7.25 32.61
N TYR A 258 37.23 -7.13 31.40
CA TYR A 258 38.54 -7.69 31.02
C TYR A 258 39.76 -6.92 31.57
N ARG A 259 39.58 -5.74 32.20
CA ARG A 259 40.69 -4.99 32.81
C ARG A 259 40.87 -5.26 34.31
N ILE A 260 39.94 -5.99 34.94
CA ILE A 260 39.95 -6.25 36.39
C ILE A 260 40.46 -7.67 36.70
N VAL A 261 40.80 -8.45 35.66
CA VAL A 261 41.45 -9.77 35.75
C VAL A 261 42.90 -9.63 35.29
#